data_AF-K1TG11-F1
#
_entry.id   AF-K1TG11-F1
#
_cell.length_a   1.000
_cell.length_b   1.000
_cell.length_c   1.000
_cell.angle_alpha   90.00
_cell.angle_beta   90.00
_cell.angle_gamma   90.00
#
_symmetry.space_group_name_H-M   'P 1'
#
loop_
_entity.id
_entity.type
_entity.pdbx_description
1 polymer ?
#
loop_
_entity_poly.entity_id
_entity_poly.type
_entity_poly.pdbx_seq_one_letter_code
_entity_poly.pdbx_strand_id
1 'polypeptide(L)'
;DDGAETDLDLGHYERFIDENLSKYSNVTTGKIYWTVLNKERRGDYLGGTVQVIPHITNEIKSRIYRVANSAETTADVVITEIGGTVGDIESTPFLEAIRQVVSDVGRENVVYIHVTLLPFITGSNEMKTKPTQHSVKELLSLGIQPDILVCRSEMEIPQDMRDKIASFCNVRKQDVIQNLTAPSLYEVPLMLEKEGLAKVVCD
;
A
#
# COMPACT_ATOMS: atom_id res chain seq x y z
N ASP A 1 8.01 -2.88 22.14
CA ASP A 1 9.17 -2.97 23.05
C ASP A 1 10.15 -1.78 23.08
N ASP A 2 10.23 -0.93 22.06
CA ASP A 2 11.23 0.16 22.01
C ASP A 2 10.78 1.53 22.57
N GLY A 3 9.59 1.57 23.19
CA GLY A 3 9.05 2.75 23.85
C GLY A 3 8.53 3.85 22.91
N ALA A 4 8.43 3.59 21.60
CA ALA A 4 7.87 4.55 20.66
C ALA A 4 6.33 4.53 20.64
N GLU A 5 5.72 5.71 20.69
CA GLU A 5 4.30 5.87 20.37
C GLU A 5 4.09 5.68 18.86
N THR A 6 3.24 4.72 18.51
CA THR A 6 3.00 4.33 17.13
C THR A 6 1.52 4.09 16.85
N ASP A 7 1.17 3.84 15.59
CA ASP A 7 -0.20 3.60 15.17
C ASP A 7 -0.73 2.26 15.75
N LEU A 8 -2.05 2.16 15.94
CA LEU A 8 -2.72 0.95 16.42
C LEU A 8 -2.49 -0.23 15.46
N ASP A 9 -2.27 0.05 14.17
CA ASP A 9 -2.09 -0.96 13.13
C ASP A 9 -0.82 -1.80 13.30
N LEU A 10 0.21 -1.29 13.98
CA LEU A 10 1.41 -2.08 14.26
C LEU A 10 1.12 -3.29 15.16
N GLY A 11 0.19 -3.13 16.10
CA GLY A 11 -0.26 -4.25 16.91
C GLY A 11 -0.99 -5.31 16.08
N HIS A 12 -1.58 -4.97 14.92
CA HIS A 12 -2.09 -5.98 13.99
C HIS A 12 -0.95 -6.75 13.34
N TYR A 13 0.06 -6.03 12.81
CA TYR A 13 1.18 -6.68 12.12
C TYR A 13 1.94 -7.63 13.05
N GLU A 14 2.38 -7.17 14.23
CA GLU A 14 3.12 -7.99 15.20
C GLU A 14 2.38 -9.29 15.55
N ARG A 15 1.04 -9.21 15.73
CA ARG A 15 0.20 -10.39 16.01
C ARG A 15 0.14 -11.41 14.87
N PHE A 16 0.31 -10.97 13.62
CA PHE A 16 0.20 -11.83 12.45
C PHE A 16 1.53 -12.40 11.97
N ILE A 17 2.63 -11.66 12.14
CA ILE A 17 3.97 -12.11 11.70
C ILE A 17 4.80 -12.71 12.84
N ASP A 18 4.36 -12.59 14.09
CA ASP A 18 5.07 -13.08 15.29
C ASP A 18 6.50 -12.49 15.43
N GLU A 19 6.66 -11.23 15.01
CA GLU A 19 7.92 -10.49 15.07
C GLU A 19 7.72 -9.16 15.79
N ASN A 20 8.72 -8.76 16.57
CA ASN A 20 8.72 -7.44 17.22
C ASN A 20 9.05 -6.35 16.21
N LEU A 21 8.13 -5.43 15.99
CA LEU A 21 8.35 -4.29 15.11
C LEU A 21 9.07 -3.16 15.87
N SER A 22 9.77 -2.32 15.12
CA SER A 22 10.50 -1.18 15.68
C SER A 22 9.79 0.14 15.38
N LYS A 23 10.20 1.23 16.02
CA LYS A 23 9.81 2.61 15.70
C LYS A 23 10.04 3.01 14.24
N TYR A 24 10.82 2.21 13.50
CA TYR A 24 11.07 2.41 12.09
C TYR A 24 9.99 1.82 11.19
N SER A 25 9.13 0.95 11.73
CA SER A 25 7.97 0.36 11.07
C SER A 25 6.75 1.31 11.03
N ASN A 26 6.85 2.48 11.68
CA ASN A 26 5.86 3.55 11.57
C ASN A 26 6.49 4.85 11.05
N VAL A 27 6.00 5.32 9.91
CA VAL A 27 6.46 6.56 9.28
C VAL A 27 5.28 7.50 9.12
N THR A 28 5.39 8.69 9.70
CA THR A 28 4.36 9.73 9.59
C THR A 28 4.90 10.95 8.84
N THR A 29 4.01 11.68 8.17
CA THR A 29 4.33 12.94 7.47
C THR A 29 5.08 13.91 8.38
N GLY A 30 4.65 14.05 9.64
CA GLY A 30 5.32 14.91 10.61
C GLY A 30 6.80 14.56 10.81
N LYS A 31 7.13 13.27 10.96
CA LYS A 31 8.53 12.80 11.13
C LYS A 31 9.38 13.06 9.88
N ILE A 32 8.80 12.84 8.69
CA ILE A 32 9.46 13.08 7.40
C ILE A 32 9.81 14.55 7.24
N TYR A 33 8.81 15.43 7.36
CA TYR A 33 8.99 16.87 7.18
C TYR A 33 9.93 17.44 8.24
N TRP A 34 9.80 17.01 9.50
CA TRP A 34 10.73 17.38 10.56
C TRP A 34 12.18 17.01 10.22
N THR A 35 12.42 15.81 9.69
CA THR A 35 13.76 15.36 9.32
C THR A 35 14.34 16.21 8.19
N VAL A 36 13.55 16.45 7.14
CA VAL A 36 13.97 17.26 5.99
C VAL A 36 14.27 18.70 6.39
N LEU A 37 13.43 19.32 7.22
CA LEU A 37 13.65 20.67 7.74
C LEU A 37 14.93 20.76 8.60
N ASN A 38 15.22 19.76 9.44
CA ASN A 38 16.44 19.78 10.24
C ASN A 38 17.71 19.62 9.39
N LYS A 39 17.67 18.77 8.36
CA LYS A 39 18.78 18.64 7.39
C LYS A 39 19.04 19.97 6.66
N GLU A 40 17.97 20.66 6.27
CA GLU A 40 18.05 21.98 5.65
C GLU A 40 18.75 22.98 6.56
N ARG A 41 18.29 23.12 7.81
CA ARG A 41 18.85 24.09 8.76
C ARG A 41 20.30 23.81 9.16
N ARG A 42 20.74 22.56 9.06
CA ARG A 42 22.14 22.16 9.30
C ARG A 42 23.04 22.46 8.09
N GLY A 43 22.46 22.75 6.93
CA GLY A 43 23.19 23.01 5.69
C GLY A 43 23.48 21.75 4.86
N ASP A 44 22.83 20.61 5.14
CA ASP A 44 23.07 19.35 4.42
C ASP A 44 22.73 19.45 2.92
N TYR A 45 21.85 20.38 2.54
CA TYR A 45 21.47 20.65 1.15
C TYR A 45 22.31 21.76 0.49
N LEU A 46 23.42 22.19 1.12
CA LEU A 46 24.40 23.14 0.57
C LEU A 46 23.79 24.47 0.08
N GLY A 47 22.75 24.95 0.76
CA GLY A 47 22.02 26.18 0.41
C GLY A 47 21.06 26.06 -0.78
N GLY A 48 20.84 24.85 -1.30
CA GLY A 48 19.86 24.57 -2.34
C GLY A 48 18.41 24.66 -1.84
N THR A 49 17.47 24.90 -2.77
CA THR A 49 16.03 24.94 -2.45
C THR A 49 15.51 23.55 -2.10
N VAL A 50 14.95 23.40 -0.91
CA VAL A 50 14.27 22.17 -0.49
C VAL A 50 12.87 22.12 -1.10
N GLN A 51 12.52 20.95 -1.65
CA GLN A 51 11.33 20.68 -2.46
C GLN A 51 10.73 19.33 -2.08
N VAL A 52 9.44 19.12 -2.37
CA VAL A 52 8.78 17.82 -2.16
C VAL A 52 9.46 16.72 -2.97
N ILE A 53 9.74 16.99 -4.24
CA ILE A 53 10.57 16.13 -5.09
C ILE A 53 11.89 16.88 -5.32
N PRO A 54 13.07 16.29 -5.00
CA PRO A 54 13.26 14.93 -4.53
C PRO A 54 13.33 14.78 -3.00
N HIS A 55 13.33 15.86 -2.21
CA HIS A 55 13.78 15.79 -0.81
C HIS A 55 12.81 15.03 0.11
N ILE A 56 11.50 15.31 0.04
CA ILE A 56 10.48 14.59 0.84
C ILE A 56 10.34 13.16 0.35
N THR A 57 10.26 12.97 -0.97
CA THR A 57 10.13 11.63 -1.58
C THR A 57 11.35 10.75 -1.30
N ASN A 58 12.57 11.27 -1.39
CA ASN A 58 13.77 10.54 -1.00
C ASN A 58 13.82 10.22 0.49
N GLU A 59 13.35 11.11 1.35
CA GLU A 59 13.23 10.81 2.79
C GLU A 59 12.24 9.66 3.02
N ILE A 60 11.09 9.65 2.33
CA ILE A 60 10.13 8.52 2.38
C ILE A 60 10.79 7.22 1.91
N LYS A 61 11.41 7.22 0.71
CA LYS A 61 12.09 6.04 0.15
C LYS A 61 13.19 5.51 1.08
N SER A 62 13.97 6.40 1.68
CA SER A 62 14.99 6.04 2.67
C SER A 62 14.40 5.29 3.87
N ARG A 63 13.19 5.64 4.33
CA ARG A 63 12.53 4.90 5.40
C ARG A 63 12.13 3.49 4.99
N ILE A 64 11.61 3.32 3.76
CA ILE A 64 11.28 2.01 3.18
C ILE A 64 12.54 1.14 3.11
N TYR A 65 13.61 1.65 2.48
CA TYR A 65 14.85 0.90 2.29
C TYR A 65 15.59 0.59 3.59
N ARG A 66 15.45 1.43 4.62
CA ARG A 66 16.10 1.19 5.91
C ARG A 66 15.55 -0.05 6.61
N VAL A 67 14.25 -0.36 6.45
CA VAL A 67 13.67 -1.59 7.00
C VAL A 67 14.28 -2.80 6.30
N ALA A 68 14.43 -2.74 4.98
CA ALA A 68 15.08 -3.80 4.20
C ALA A 68 16.56 -4.02 4.52
N ASN A 69 17.31 -2.94 4.81
CA ASN A 69 18.77 -2.98 5.01
C ASN A 69 19.18 -2.98 6.49
N SER A 70 18.25 -3.24 7.42
CA SER A 70 18.55 -3.25 8.84
C SER A 70 19.41 -4.47 9.18
N ALA A 71 20.53 -4.28 9.88
CA ALA A 71 21.39 -5.39 10.33
C ALA A 71 20.70 -6.30 11.37
N GLU A 72 19.55 -5.89 11.89
CA GLU A 72 18.77 -6.59 12.91
C GLU A 72 17.72 -7.54 12.28
N THR A 73 17.42 -7.39 10.98
CA THR A 73 16.38 -8.17 10.29
C THR A 73 16.81 -8.55 8.87
N THR A 74 16.87 -9.84 8.55
CA THR A 74 17.01 -10.31 7.15
C THR A 74 15.62 -10.54 6.56
N ALA A 75 14.93 -9.46 6.18
CA ALA A 75 13.61 -9.56 5.56
C ALA A 75 13.74 -9.85 4.06
N ASP A 76 13.15 -10.95 3.60
CA ASP A 76 13.06 -11.26 2.16
C ASP A 76 12.02 -10.38 1.45
N VAL A 77 10.97 -9.97 2.17
CA VAL A 77 9.87 -9.14 1.68
C VAL A 77 9.55 -8.05 2.68
N VAL A 78 9.36 -6.81 2.20
CA VAL A 78 8.91 -5.68 3.01
C VAL A 78 7.52 -5.25 2.55
N ILE A 79 6.52 -5.45 3.40
CA ILE A 79 5.15 -4.96 3.16
C ILE A 79 5.06 -3.53 3.70
N THR A 80 4.80 -2.58 2.82
CA THR A 80 4.60 -1.17 3.21
C THR A 80 3.15 -0.77 2.96
N GLU A 81 2.40 -0.55 4.03
CA GLU A 81 1.08 0.05 3.94
C GLU A 81 1.20 1.57 3.78
N ILE A 82 0.47 2.11 2.81
CA ILE A 82 0.34 3.56 2.62
C ILE A 82 -1.03 3.97 3.13
N GLY A 83 -1.05 4.68 4.26
CA GLY A 83 -2.27 5.23 4.83
C GLY A 83 -2.91 6.31 3.96
N GLY A 84 -4.18 6.60 4.26
CA GLY A 84 -5.03 7.53 3.51
C GLY A 84 -5.67 6.89 2.29
N THR A 85 -6.31 7.71 1.44
CA THR A 85 -6.97 7.23 0.21
C THR A 85 -6.28 7.79 -1.01
N VAL A 86 -6.14 6.97 -2.06
CA VAL A 86 -5.67 7.45 -3.37
C VAL A 86 -6.60 8.55 -3.87
N GLY A 87 -6.02 9.71 -4.19
CA GLY A 87 -6.73 10.94 -4.55
C GLY A 87 -6.69 12.01 -3.46
N ASP A 88 -6.33 11.65 -2.22
CA ASP A 88 -6.14 12.62 -1.15
C ASP A 88 -4.78 13.33 -1.24
N ILE A 89 -4.79 14.63 -0.92
CA ILE A 89 -3.61 15.49 -0.96
C ILE A 89 -2.50 14.98 -0.02
N GLU A 90 -2.88 14.42 1.13
CA GLU A 90 -1.95 13.93 2.15
C GLU A 90 -1.11 12.74 1.69
N SER A 91 -1.67 11.86 0.86
CA SER A 91 -1.00 10.66 0.37
C SER A 91 -0.13 10.93 -0.85
N THR A 92 -0.25 12.09 -1.49
CA THR A 92 0.45 12.43 -2.74
C THR A 92 1.98 12.26 -2.65
N PRO A 93 2.68 12.72 -1.61
CA PRO A 93 4.13 12.51 -1.49
C PRO A 93 4.51 11.03 -1.33
N PHE A 94 3.68 10.23 -0.67
CA PHE A 94 3.91 8.80 -0.50
C PHE A 94 3.70 8.04 -1.81
N LEU A 95 2.63 8.36 -2.54
CA LEU A 95 2.36 7.78 -3.86
C LEU A 95 3.48 8.10 -4.86
N GLU A 96 3.94 9.35 -4.90
CA GLU A 96 5.11 9.70 -5.73
C GLU A 96 6.39 8.98 -5.29
N ALA A 97 6.60 8.79 -3.98
CA ALA A 97 7.75 8.05 -3.49
C ALA A 97 7.73 6.59 -3.95
N ILE A 98 6.63 5.86 -3.78
CA ILE A 98 6.53 4.46 -4.23
C ILE A 98 6.62 4.36 -5.77
N ARG A 99 6.03 5.32 -6.51
CA ARG A 99 6.17 5.40 -7.97
C ARG A 99 7.64 5.47 -8.42
N GLN A 100 8.51 6.09 -7.61
CA GLN A 100 9.95 6.10 -7.87
C GLN A 100 10.65 4.81 -7.42
N VAL A 101 10.16 4.13 -6.36
CA VAL A 101 10.76 2.88 -5.84
C VAL A 101 10.88 1.83 -6.95
N VAL A 102 9.84 1.61 -7.75
CA VAL A 102 9.90 0.62 -8.86
C VAL A 102 11.00 0.95 -9.89
N SER A 103 11.32 2.24 -10.07
CA SER A 103 12.42 2.65 -10.95
C SER A 103 13.80 2.44 -10.30
N ASP A 104 13.88 2.54 -8.97
CA ASP A 104 15.11 2.35 -8.21
C ASP A 104 15.49 0.86 -8.10
N VAL A 105 14.51 -0.03 -7.88
CA VAL A 105 14.77 -1.45 -7.58
C VAL A 105 14.41 -2.43 -8.70
N GLY A 106 13.73 -1.97 -9.76
CA GLY A 106 13.25 -2.85 -10.85
C GLY A 106 11.84 -3.36 -10.62
N ARG A 107 11.15 -3.71 -11.71
CA ARG A 107 9.73 -4.09 -11.68
C ARG A 107 9.50 -5.46 -11.08
N GLU A 108 10.47 -6.34 -11.19
CA GLU A 108 10.49 -7.68 -10.61
C GLU A 108 10.65 -7.70 -9.08
N ASN A 109 10.97 -6.56 -8.47
CA ASN A 109 11.22 -6.43 -7.02
C ASN A 109 10.15 -5.59 -6.30
N VAL A 110 9.03 -5.27 -6.96
CA VAL A 110 7.91 -4.50 -6.39
C VAL A 110 6.58 -5.06 -6.88
N VAL A 111 5.63 -5.22 -5.96
CA VAL A 111 4.23 -5.56 -6.28
C VAL A 111 3.31 -4.52 -5.66
N TYR A 112 2.43 -3.91 -6.46
CA TYR A 112 1.41 -2.98 -5.98
C TYR A 112 0.08 -3.69 -5.78
N ILE A 113 -0.36 -3.77 -4.52
CA ILE A 113 -1.67 -4.28 -4.13
C ILE A 113 -2.57 -3.09 -3.83
N HIS A 114 -3.62 -2.89 -4.64
CA HIS A 114 -4.57 -1.81 -4.46
C HIS A 114 -5.89 -2.32 -3.86
N VAL A 115 -6.22 -1.84 -2.66
CA VAL A 115 -7.45 -2.23 -1.97
C VAL A 115 -8.58 -1.29 -2.38
N THR A 116 -9.70 -1.84 -2.83
CA THR A 116 -10.86 -1.07 -3.28
C THR A 116 -12.15 -1.59 -2.65
N LEU A 117 -13.19 -0.76 -2.65
CA LEU A 117 -14.52 -1.11 -2.13
C LEU A 117 -15.51 -1.32 -3.27
N LEU A 118 -16.21 -2.46 -3.25
CA LEU A 118 -17.38 -2.75 -4.07
C LEU A 118 -18.65 -2.55 -3.24
N PRO A 119 -19.25 -1.35 -3.26
CA PRO A 119 -20.46 -1.10 -2.49
C PRO A 119 -21.65 -1.86 -3.08
N PHE A 120 -22.48 -2.39 -2.19
CA PHE A 120 -23.78 -2.94 -2.54
C PHE A 120 -24.87 -1.89 -2.34
N ILE A 121 -25.72 -1.70 -3.36
CA ILE A 121 -26.82 -0.74 -3.31
C ILE A 121 -28.13 -1.50 -3.09
N THR A 122 -28.65 -1.46 -1.85
CA THR A 122 -29.87 -2.18 -1.45
C THR A 122 -31.07 -1.85 -2.33
N GLY A 123 -31.23 -0.57 -2.72
CA GLY A 123 -32.38 -0.14 -3.54
C GLY A 123 -32.42 -0.73 -4.95
N SER A 124 -31.27 -1.14 -5.50
CA SER A 124 -31.17 -1.79 -6.82
C SER A 124 -30.75 -3.26 -6.74
N ASN A 125 -30.50 -3.77 -5.53
CA ASN A 125 -29.98 -5.11 -5.27
C ASN A 125 -28.75 -5.45 -6.14
N GLU A 126 -27.80 -4.51 -6.25
CA GLU A 126 -26.66 -4.63 -7.16
C GLU A 126 -25.36 -4.10 -6.55
N MET A 127 -24.26 -4.81 -6.77
CA MET A 127 -22.91 -4.33 -6.47
C MET A 127 -22.40 -3.40 -7.57
N LYS A 128 -21.72 -2.31 -7.19
CA LYS A 128 -21.20 -1.32 -8.14
C LYS A 128 -19.68 -1.40 -8.26
N THR A 129 -19.20 -1.65 -9.47
CA THR A 129 -17.76 -1.71 -9.80
C THR A 129 -17.15 -0.35 -10.15
N LYS A 130 -17.98 0.68 -10.33
CA LYS A 130 -17.52 2.01 -10.73
C LYS A 130 -16.54 2.66 -9.75
N PRO A 131 -16.73 2.57 -8.41
CA PRO A 131 -15.76 3.07 -7.45
C PRO A 131 -14.36 2.46 -7.63
N THR A 132 -14.26 1.13 -7.77
CA THR A 132 -12.98 0.45 -8.08
C THR A 132 -12.36 0.97 -9.37
N GLN A 133 -13.14 1.09 -10.46
CA GLN A 133 -12.64 1.59 -11.74
C GLN A 133 -12.08 3.01 -11.64
N HIS A 134 -12.77 3.90 -10.92
CA HIS A 134 -12.33 5.29 -10.74
C HIS A 134 -11.12 5.38 -9.83
N SER A 135 -11.07 4.58 -8.77
CA SER A 135 -9.92 4.52 -7.87
C SER A 135 -8.66 4.03 -8.58
N VAL A 136 -8.77 3.00 -9.43
CA VAL A 136 -7.65 2.54 -10.27
C VAL A 136 -7.24 3.62 -11.28
N LYS A 137 -8.20 4.33 -11.89
CA LYS A 137 -7.89 5.44 -12.80
C LYS A 137 -7.11 6.56 -12.09
N GLU A 138 -7.45 6.87 -10.86
CA GLU A 138 -6.74 7.87 -10.06
C GLU A 138 -5.30 7.42 -9.78
N LEU A 139 -5.11 6.17 -9.37
CA LEU A 139 -3.78 5.58 -9.16
C LEU A 139 -2.92 5.60 -10.46
N LEU A 140 -3.54 5.26 -11.59
CA LEU A 140 -2.90 5.30 -12.91
C LEU A 140 -2.53 6.71 -13.35
N SER A 141 -3.31 7.73 -12.96
CA SER A 141 -3.01 9.13 -13.27
C SER A 141 -1.71 9.61 -12.59
N LEU A 142 -1.34 8.96 -11.49
CA LEU A 142 -0.07 9.15 -10.78
C LEU A 142 1.04 8.25 -11.35
N GLY A 143 0.80 7.49 -12.41
CA GLY A 143 1.80 6.62 -13.04
C GLY A 143 2.04 5.30 -12.30
N ILE A 144 1.11 4.89 -11.43
CA ILE A 144 1.19 3.61 -10.70
C ILE A 144 0.15 2.65 -11.29
N GLN A 145 0.62 1.56 -11.90
CA GLN A 145 -0.24 0.46 -12.34
C GLN A 145 -0.35 -0.54 -11.18
N PRO A 146 -1.54 -0.80 -10.63
CA PRO A 146 -1.69 -1.88 -9.67
C PRO A 146 -1.46 -3.21 -10.36
N ASP A 147 -0.76 -4.11 -9.68
CA ASP A 147 -0.56 -5.50 -10.14
C ASP A 147 -1.73 -6.37 -9.65
N ILE A 148 -2.19 -6.12 -8.42
CA ILE A 148 -3.27 -6.88 -7.77
C ILE A 148 -4.35 -5.93 -7.26
N LEU A 149 -5.61 -6.32 -7.42
CA LEU A 149 -6.76 -5.65 -6.84
C LEU A 149 -7.37 -6.49 -5.75
N VAL A 150 -7.40 -5.96 -4.52
CA VAL A 150 -8.14 -6.58 -3.42
C VAL A 150 -9.48 -5.87 -3.29
N CYS A 151 -10.54 -6.54 -3.70
CA CYS A 151 -11.90 -6.00 -3.72
C CYS A 151 -12.64 -6.35 -2.43
N ARG A 152 -12.74 -5.37 -1.53
CA ARG A 152 -13.59 -5.45 -0.33
C ARG A 152 -15.06 -5.46 -0.74
N SER A 153 -15.80 -6.46 -0.27
CA SER A 153 -17.24 -6.62 -0.57
C SER A 153 -17.97 -7.26 0.62
N GLU A 154 -19.26 -6.95 0.78
CA GLU A 154 -20.13 -7.63 1.74
C GLU A 154 -20.70 -8.95 1.21
N MET A 155 -20.66 -9.14 -0.10
CA MET A 155 -21.22 -10.31 -0.78
C MET A 155 -20.24 -10.89 -1.79
N GLU A 156 -20.39 -12.17 -2.10
CA GLU A 156 -19.62 -12.86 -3.14
C GLU A 156 -19.70 -12.11 -4.47
N ILE A 157 -18.54 -11.85 -5.07
CA ILE A 157 -18.36 -11.14 -6.33
C ILE A 157 -18.56 -12.15 -7.46
N PRO A 158 -19.60 -11.99 -8.30
CA PRO A 158 -19.83 -12.86 -9.44
C PRO A 158 -18.64 -12.87 -10.42
N GLN A 159 -18.42 -14.00 -11.08
CA GLN A 159 -17.27 -14.15 -11.99
C GLN A 159 -17.30 -13.15 -13.16
N ASP A 160 -18.47 -12.84 -13.71
CA ASP A 160 -18.63 -11.85 -14.77
C ASP A 160 -18.26 -10.44 -14.28
N MET A 161 -18.54 -10.12 -13.02
CA MET A 161 -18.13 -8.88 -12.39
C MET A 161 -16.62 -8.82 -12.19
N ARG A 162 -16.00 -9.92 -11.73
CA ARG A 162 -14.54 -10.05 -11.59
C ARG A 162 -13.82 -9.85 -12.93
N ASP A 163 -14.31 -10.52 -13.97
CA ASP A 163 -13.82 -10.38 -15.35
C ASP A 163 -13.94 -8.95 -15.89
N LYS A 164 -15.06 -8.30 -15.57
CA LYS A 164 -15.30 -6.90 -15.91
C LYS A 164 -14.30 -5.97 -15.22
N ILE A 165 -14.09 -6.13 -13.91
CA ILE A 165 -13.11 -5.35 -13.15
C ILE A 165 -11.72 -5.52 -13.76
N ALA A 166 -11.29 -6.77 -14.01
CA ALA A 166 -10.00 -7.09 -14.59
C ALA A 166 -9.79 -6.36 -15.92
N SER A 167 -10.78 -6.46 -16.83
CA SER A 167 -10.72 -5.80 -18.14
C SER A 167 -10.71 -4.27 -18.04
N PHE A 168 -11.49 -3.66 -17.16
CA PHE A 168 -11.52 -2.19 -17.03
C PHE A 168 -10.28 -1.61 -16.34
N CYS A 169 -9.66 -2.38 -15.45
CA CYS A 169 -8.52 -1.95 -14.65
C CYS A 169 -7.17 -2.40 -15.21
N ASN A 170 -7.17 -3.13 -16.34
CA ASN A 170 -5.98 -3.66 -17.00
C ASN A 170 -5.12 -4.54 -16.08
N VAL A 171 -5.76 -5.45 -15.34
CA VAL A 171 -5.11 -6.47 -14.50
C VAL A 171 -5.52 -7.88 -14.95
N ARG A 172 -4.75 -8.92 -14.60
CA ARG A 172 -5.14 -10.29 -14.97
C ARG A 172 -6.35 -10.71 -14.14
N LYS A 173 -7.19 -11.60 -14.66
CA LYS A 173 -8.43 -12.04 -13.98
C LYS A 173 -8.14 -12.67 -12.61
N GLN A 174 -7.05 -13.43 -12.51
CA GLN A 174 -6.59 -14.04 -11.28
C GLN A 174 -6.05 -13.03 -10.26
N ASP A 175 -5.69 -11.82 -10.67
CA ASP A 175 -5.17 -10.78 -9.78
C ASP A 175 -6.31 -9.92 -9.16
N VAL A 176 -7.58 -10.23 -9.48
CA VAL A 176 -8.74 -9.64 -8.82
C VAL A 176 -9.19 -10.55 -7.68
N ILE A 177 -8.76 -10.19 -6.48
CA ILE A 177 -8.92 -10.96 -5.24
C ILE A 177 -10.15 -10.47 -4.49
N GLN A 178 -11.07 -11.39 -4.21
CA GLN A 178 -12.21 -11.09 -3.35
C GLN A 178 -11.78 -11.01 -1.89
N ASN A 179 -12.28 -10.01 -1.17
CA ASN A 179 -12.05 -9.88 0.26
C ASN A 179 -13.37 -9.59 0.97
N LEU A 180 -14.06 -10.66 1.38
CA LEU A 180 -15.32 -10.55 2.10
C LEU A 180 -15.10 -10.12 3.55
N THR A 181 -16.15 -9.55 4.15
CA THR A 181 -16.17 -9.32 5.60
C THR A 181 -16.04 -10.65 6.32
N ALA A 182 -14.88 -10.88 6.95
CA ALA A 182 -14.63 -12.07 7.76
C ALA A 182 -15.32 -11.93 9.13
N PRO A 183 -15.84 -13.04 9.71
CA PRO A 183 -16.43 -13.03 11.05
C PRO A 183 -15.37 -12.87 12.15
N SER A 184 -14.10 -13.14 11.82
CA SER A 184 -12.95 -12.99 12.70
C SER A 184 -11.75 -12.48 11.91
N LEU A 185 -10.94 -11.64 12.54
CA LEU A 185 -9.69 -11.12 11.95
C LEU A 185 -8.76 -12.27 11.53
N TYR A 186 -8.72 -13.37 12.29
CA TYR A 186 -7.84 -14.52 12.03
C TYR A 186 -8.29 -15.38 10.85
N GLU A 187 -9.50 -15.20 10.32
CA GLU A 187 -9.96 -15.88 9.11
C GLU A 187 -9.50 -15.18 7.84
N VAL A 188 -9.12 -13.90 7.92
CA VAL A 188 -8.72 -13.10 6.76
C VAL A 188 -7.55 -13.73 5.98
N PRO A 189 -6.44 -14.18 6.61
CA PRO A 189 -5.35 -14.81 5.86
C PRO A 189 -5.80 -16.08 5.13
N LEU A 190 -6.63 -16.90 5.77
CA LEU A 190 -7.14 -18.15 5.17
C LEU A 190 -8.06 -17.86 3.97
N MET A 191 -8.89 -16.82 4.07
CA MET A 191 -9.77 -16.39 2.97
C MET A 191 -8.97 -15.82 1.79
N LEU A 192 -7.94 -15.01 2.07
CA LEU A 192 -7.06 -14.45 1.02
C LEU A 192 -6.20 -15.52 0.35
N GLU A 193 -5.71 -16.51 1.12
CA GLU A 193 -5.01 -17.67 0.59
C GLU A 193 -5.91 -18.49 -0.34
N LYS A 194 -7.16 -18.75 0.09
CA LYS A 194 -8.15 -19.45 -0.73
C LYS A 194 -8.47 -18.72 -2.04
N GLU A 195 -8.51 -17.39 -2.02
CA GLU A 195 -8.68 -16.56 -3.23
C GLU A 195 -7.41 -16.44 -4.08
N GLY A 196 -6.25 -16.91 -3.57
CA GLY A 196 -5.00 -17.01 -4.30
C GLY A 196 -4.07 -15.81 -4.19
N LEU A 197 -4.24 -14.92 -3.19
CA LEU A 197 -3.44 -13.71 -3.04
C LEU A 197 -1.93 -14.03 -2.95
N ALA A 198 -1.51 -14.94 -2.08
CA ALA A 198 -0.09 -15.25 -1.92
C ALA A 198 0.51 -15.83 -3.20
N LYS A 199 -0.26 -16.65 -3.91
CA LYS A 199 0.15 -17.22 -5.20
C LYS A 199 0.44 -16.12 -6.23
N VAL A 200 -0.50 -15.18 -6.43
CA VAL A 200 -0.32 -14.13 -7.46
C VAL A 200 0.75 -13.10 -7.09
N VAL A 201 1.11 -12.95 -5.81
CA VAL A 201 2.25 -12.12 -5.38
C VAL A 201 3.58 -12.78 -5.72
N CYS A 202 3.66 -14.11 -5.66
CA CYS A 202 4.88 -14.87 -5.93
C CYS A 202 5.09 -15.22 -7.42
N ASP A 203 4.05 -15.12 -8.26
CA ASP A 203 4.04 -15.44 -9.70
C ASP A 203 4.45 -14.26 -10.60
#